data_AF-A0A1H0H2Q2-F1
#
_entry.id   AF-A0A1H0H2Q2-F1
#
_cell.length_a   1.000
_cell.length_b   1.000
_cell.length_c   1.000
_cell.angle_alpha   90.00
_cell.angle_beta   90.00
_cell.angle_gamma   90.00
#
_symmetry.space_group_name_H-M   'P 1'
#
loop_
_entity.id
_entity.type
_entity.pdbx_description
1 polymer ?
#
loop_
_entity_poly.entity_id
_entity_poly.type
_entity_poly.pdbx_seq_one_letter_code
_entity_poly.pdbx_strand_id
1 'polypeptide(L)'
;MGTGSAVAVYQKCQCDAPWGDEDEGATVGYEPVVSQEAEAGDEFETRLKVYEGQRAAVARMGKDPVNAPMIRHWCEAMGDTNPAYSGPDAIAPPTMLQAWTMSGLSGHTRGTHAYDELLGLLDEAGYSAVVATDCEQEYLRPLRPGDEITYDSVIESVSERKTTKLGTGYFVTTRMDVRVGTDLAGTHRFRILKYAPRRQPGPGRSDKPPRPRPVVNRDNVGFWEGVRSRTLLIQRCTGCGTLRHPWLPGCNACGGLDWDTVEAGGEGTVYSYVVMHHPPFPAFDPPYAVGLIELAEGVRMIGNVVGVPYDKVRIGLPVRLEFQDCGEELVLPVWLAQEDREIQETQKYRDIEETPENQQVQEIQRAGA
;
A
#
# COMPACT_ATOMS: atom_id res chain seq x y z
N MET A 1 11.45 -50.51 3.87
CA MET A 1 10.71 -50.25 5.13
C MET A 1 11.20 -48.93 5.68
N GLY A 2 10.29 -47.97 5.89
CA GLY A 2 10.57 -46.69 6.56
C GLY A 2 10.52 -45.45 5.68
N THR A 3 9.33 -45.06 5.19
CA THR A 3 9.05 -43.69 4.72
C THR A 3 8.76 -42.81 5.93
N GLY A 4 9.66 -41.89 6.25
CA GLY A 4 9.45 -40.87 7.28
C GLY A 4 8.73 -39.66 6.68
N SER A 5 7.41 -39.58 6.84
CA SER A 5 6.66 -38.33 6.66
C SER A 5 7.00 -37.39 7.81
N ALA A 6 7.64 -36.26 7.51
CA ALA A 6 7.72 -35.14 8.42
C ALA A 6 6.46 -34.28 8.23
N VAL A 7 5.49 -34.44 9.14
CA VAL A 7 4.34 -33.54 9.27
C VAL A 7 4.71 -32.51 10.33
N ALA A 8 4.87 -31.24 9.94
CA ALA A 8 4.98 -30.14 10.89
C ALA A 8 3.57 -29.68 11.27
N VAL A 9 3.06 -30.15 12.41
CA VAL A 9 1.81 -29.66 13.01
C VAL A 9 2.17 -28.55 13.99
N TYR A 10 1.74 -27.31 13.73
CA TYR A 10 1.80 -26.26 14.74
C TYR A 10 0.52 -26.25 15.58
N GLN A 11 0.74 -26.25 16.89
CA GLN A 11 -0.20 -26.57 17.95
C GLN A 11 -1.24 -25.46 18.20
N LYS A 12 -2.51 -25.87 18.21
CA LYS A 12 -3.71 -25.08 18.55
C LYS A 12 -3.69 -24.72 20.03
N CYS A 13 -3.71 -23.43 20.38
CA CYS A 13 -4.06 -22.99 21.73
C CYS A 13 -5.59 -23.04 21.87
N GLN A 14 -6.09 -24.10 22.51
CA GLN A 14 -7.44 -24.19 23.04
C GLN A 14 -7.52 -23.41 24.36
N CYS A 15 -8.52 -22.54 24.46
CA CYS A 15 -9.00 -22.02 25.73
C CYS A 15 -10.45 -22.49 25.86
N ASP A 16 -10.64 -23.65 26.48
CA ASP A 16 -11.94 -24.11 26.98
C ASP A 16 -12.15 -23.51 28.37
N ALA A 17 -13.31 -22.91 28.62
CA ALA A 17 -13.86 -22.78 29.96
C ALA A 17 -15.41 -22.90 29.91
N PRO A 18 -16.02 -23.65 30.84
CA PRO A 18 -17.40 -24.10 30.77
C PRO A 18 -18.35 -23.11 31.46
N TRP A 19 -19.57 -22.99 30.96
CA TRP A 19 -20.67 -22.34 31.68
C TRP A 19 -21.75 -23.38 31.95
N GLY A 20 -22.01 -23.61 33.24
CA GLY A 20 -23.03 -24.53 33.74
C GLY A 20 -24.40 -23.85 33.88
N ASP A 21 -25.40 -24.67 33.55
CA ASP A 21 -26.73 -24.91 34.13
C ASP A 21 -27.65 -23.75 34.58
N GLU A 22 -28.82 -23.81 33.95
CA GLU A 22 -30.20 -23.70 34.47
C GLU A 22 -30.68 -22.35 35.02
N ASP A 23 -31.63 -21.75 34.29
CA ASP A 23 -32.87 -21.28 34.90
C ASP A 23 -34.04 -21.40 33.90
N GLU A 24 -35.11 -22.02 34.40
CA GLU A 24 -36.33 -22.38 33.68
C GLU A 24 -37.25 -21.18 33.41
N GLY A 25 -37.95 -21.23 32.28
CA GLY A 25 -39.39 -20.95 32.25
C GLY A 25 -39.86 -19.50 32.05
N ALA A 26 -40.05 -19.10 30.79
CA ALA A 26 -41.23 -18.33 30.36
C ALA A 26 -41.38 -18.39 28.83
N THR A 27 -42.28 -19.26 28.36
CA THR A 27 -42.73 -19.29 26.96
C THR A 27 -43.66 -18.11 26.68
N VAL A 28 -43.12 -17.07 26.04
CA VAL A 28 -43.94 -16.10 25.32
C VAL A 28 -43.78 -16.41 23.84
N GLY A 29 -44.87 -16.83 23.20
CA GLY A 29 -44.90 -17.08 21.77
C GLY A 29 -44.50 -15.81 21.01
N TYR A 30 -43.36 -15.89 20.33
CA TYR A 30 -42.94 -14.91 19.34
C TYR A 30 -42.93 -15.63 18.00
N GLU A 31 -43.90 -15.31 17.13
CA GLU A 31 -43.80 -15.67 15.73
C GLU A 31 -42.56 -14.99 15.15
N PRO A 32 -41.66 -15.70 14.45
CA PRO A 32 -40.45 -15.08 13.94
C PRO A 32 -40.84 -14.17 12.79
N VAL A 33 -40.80 -12.86 13.02
CA VAL A 33 -40.66 -11.89 11.94
C VAL A 33 -39.26 -12.08 11.39
N VAL A 34 -39.13 -12.92 10.36
CA VAL A 34 -37.88 -13.05 9.63
C VAL A 34 -37.64 -11.70 8.97
N SER A 35 -36.67 -10.95 9.51
CA SER A 35 -36.28 -9.65 8.97
C SER A 35 -35.83 -9.84 7.52
N GLN A 36 -36.34 -9.02 6.59
CA GLN A 36 -35.97 -9.04 5.16
C GLN A 36 -34.44 -8.99 4.92
N GLU A 37 -33.67 -8.45 5.87
CA GLU A 37 -32.19 -8.45 5.85
C GLU A 37 -31.57 -9.84 6.10
N ALA A 38 -32.24 -10.72 6.84
CA ALA A 38 -31.82 -12.10 7.06
C ALA A 38 -32.14 -12.98 5.84
N GLU A 39 -33.32 -12.80 5.24
CA GLU A 39 -33.68 -13.47 3.97
C GLU A 39 -32.74 -13.10 2.82
N ALA A 40 -32.38 -11.81 2.70
CA ALA A 40 -31.43 -11.35 1.70
C ALA A 40 -30.00 -11.87 1.94
N GLY A 41 -29.62 -12.07 3.21
CA GLY A 41 -28.36 -12.69 3.61
C GLY A 41 -28.29 -14.16 3.21
N ASP A 42 -29.34 -14.93 3.50
CA ASP A 42 -29.43 -16.36 3.20
C ASP A 42 -29.50 -16.62 1.68
N GLU A 43 -30.19 -15.77 0.92
CA GLU A 43 -30.22 -15.85 -0.55
C GLU A 43 -28.83 -15.57 -1.16
N PHE A 44 -28.11 -14.58 -0.63
CA PHE A 44 -26.75 -14.27 -1.06
C PHE A 44 -25.77 -15.41 -0.78
N GLU A 45 -25.82 -16.00 0.41
CA GLU A 45 -24.99 -17.15 0.77
C GLU A 45 -25.31 -18.38 -0.11
N THR A 46 -26.58 -18.61 -0.41
CA THR A 46 -27.01 -19.67 -1.33
C THR A 46 -26.41 -19.48 -2.72
N ARG A 47 -26.35 -18.25 -3.23
CA ARG A 47 -25.71 -17.93 -4.52
C ARG A 47 -24.21 -18.18 -4.51
N LEU A 48 -23.52 -17.87 -3.40
CA LEU A 48 -22.09 -18.16 -3.24
C LEU A 48 -21.80 -19.66 -3.24
N LYS A 49 -22.67 -20.46 -2.62
CA LYS A 49 -22.52 -21.92 -2.54
C LYS A 49 -22.58 -22.63 -3.89
N VAL A 50 -23.24 -22.05 -4.89
CA VAL A 50 -23.28 -22.59 -6.26
C VAL A 50 -21.88 -22.72 -6.88
N TYR A 51 -20.92 -21.90 -6.44
CA TYR A 51 -19.54 -21.93 -6.95
C TYR A 51 -18.69 -23.06 -6.33
N GLU A 52 -19.11 -23.67 -5.22
CA GLU A 52 -18.38 -24.79 -4.63
C GLU A 52 -18.34 -25.99 -5.60
N GLY A 53 -17.15 -26.56 -5.76
CA GLY A 53 -16.89 -27.65 -6.71
C GLY A 53 -16.72 -27.20 -8.17
N GLN A 54 -16.94 -25.93 -8.50
CA GLN A 54 -16.69 -25.43 -9.85
C GLN A 54 -15.20 -25.24 -10.14
N ARG A 55 -14.81 -25.41 -11.40
CA ARG A 55 -13.42 -25.26 -11.84
C ARG A 55 -13.04 -23.78 -11.93
N ALA A 56 -12.09 -23.35 -11.11
CA ALA A 56 -11.50 -22.01 -11.14
C ALA A 56 -10.51 -21.87 -12.31
N ALA A 57 -9.78 -22.93 -12.65
CA ALA A 57 -8.92 -23.01 -13.83
C ALA A 57 -8.96 -24.41 -14.44
N VAL A 58 -8.94 -24.49 -15.77
CA VAL A 58 -8.91 -25.76 -16.51
C VAL A 58 -7.73 -25.79 -17.47
N ALA A 59 -6.90 -26.83 -17.32
CA ALA A 59 -5.77 -27.15 -18.19
C ALA A 59 -4.94 -25.92 -18.57
N ARG A 60 -4.61 -25.09 -17.58
CA ARG A 60 -3.75 -23.92 -17.79
C ARG A 60 -2.32 -24.38 -17.89
N MET A 61 -1.57 -23.77 -18.81
CA MET A 61 -0.13 -23.95 -18.90
C MET A 61 0.57 -22.83 -18.13
N GLY A 62 1.63 -23.18 -17.41
CA GLY A 62 2.59 -22.20 -16.91
C GLY A 62 3.15 -21.38 -18.07
N LYS A 63 3.46 -20.10 -17.84
CA LYS A 63 3.94 -19.21 -18.90
C LYS A 63 5.29 -19.64 -19.47
N ASP A 64 6.13 -20.15 -18.58
CA ASP A 64 7.45 -20.62 -18.90
C ASP A 64 7.59 -22.05 -18.36
N PRO A 65 8.35 -22.93 -19.06
CA PRO A 65 8.82 -24.16 -18.43
C PRO A 65 9.65 -23.79 -17.20
N VAL A 66 9.75 -24.73 -16.27
CA VAL A 66 10.69 -24.61 -15.14
C VAL A 66 12.07 -24.29 -15.72
N ASN A 67 12.72 -23.24 -15.22
CA ASN A 67 13.96 -22.76 -15.82
C ASN A 67 14.97 -22.26 -14.78
N ALA A 68 16.25 -22.46 -15.08
CA ALA A 68 17.36 -22.10 -14.20
C ALA A 68 17.44 -20.60 -13.88
N PRO A 69 17.17 -19.65 -14.82
CA PRO A 69 17.18 -18.23 -14.51
C PRO A 69 16.20 -17.83 -13.40
N MET A 70 14.94 -18.30 -13.45
CA MET A 70 13.95 -18.01 -12.41
C MET A 70 14.30 -18.67 -11.08
N ILE A 71 14.82 -19.91 -11.10
CA ILE A 71 15.28 -20.59 -9.89
C ILE A 71 16.40 -19.78 -9.22
N ARG A 72 17.41 -19.36 -9.98
CA ARG A 72 18.52 -18.56 -9.47
C ARG A 72 18.03 -17.25 -8.84
N HIS A 73 17.18 -16.50 -9.54
CA HIS A 73 16.66 -15.23 -9.04
C HIS A 73 15.82 -15.40 -7.77
N TRP A 74 15.01 -16.45 -7.69
CA TRP A 74 14.24 -16.77 -6.50
C TRP A 74 15.16 -17.10 -5.32
N CYS A 75 16.18 -17.95 -5.52
CA CYS A 75 17.15 -18.30 -4.49
C CYS A 75 17.94 -17.08 -3.99
N GLU A 76 18.39 -16.19 -4.90
CA GLU A 76 19.07 -14.94 -4.53
C GLU A 76 18.17 -14.03 -3.68
N ALA A 77 16.90 -13.88 -4.06
CA ALA A 77 15.94 -13.04 -3.34
C ALA A 77 15.59 -13.62 -1.96
N MET A 78 15.49 -14.94 -1.85
CA MET A 78 15.18 -15.63 -0.58
C MET A 78 16.42 -15.86 0.29
N GLY A 79 17.62 -15.63 -0.24
CA GLY A 79 18.88 -15.96 0.44
C GLY A 79 19.11 -17.48 0.59
N ASP A 80 18.45 -18.31 -0.20
CA ASP A 80 18.57 -19.77 -0.14
C ASP A 80 19.74 -20.23 -0.99
N THR A 81 20.75 -20.82 -0.34
CA THR A 81 22.02 -21.23 -0.96
C THR A 81 22.14 -22.75 -1.11
N ASN A 82 21.03 -23.49 -1.00
CA ASN A 82 21.06 -24.94 -1.10
C ASN A 82 21.64 -25.40 -2.47
N PRO A 83 22.70 -26.22 -2.48
CA PRO A 83 23.38 -26.62 -3.72
C PRO A 83 22.49 -27.40 -4.69
N ALA A 84 21.41 -28.04 -4.20
CA ALA A 84 20.46 -28.80 -5.03
C ALA A 84 19.75 -27.94 -6.10
N TYR A 85 19.75 -26.62 -5.96
CA TYR A 85 19.09 -25.69 -6.88
C TYR A 85 20.00 -25.15 -7.99
N SER A 86 21.22 -25.67 -8.08
CA SER A 86 22.26 -25.18 -9.00
C SER A 86 22.92 -26.34 -9.76
N GLY A 87 23.51 -26.02 -10.92
CA GLY A 87 24.20 -27.00 -11.75
C GLY A 87 23.30 -27.76 -12.74
N PRO A 88 23.84 -28.78 -13.42
CA PRO A 88 23.14 -29.49 -14.50
C PRO A 88 21.95 -30.34 -14.01
N ASP A 89 21.99 -30.81 -12.76
CA ASP A 89 20.93 -31.63 -12.14
C ASP A 89 20.04 -30.82 -11.20
N ALA A 90 20.01 -29.49 -11.37
CA ALA A 90 19.26 -28.59 -10.51
C ALA A 90 17.78 -28.98 -10.43
N ILE A 91 17.24 -28.96 -9.21
CA ILE A 91 15.80 -29.00 -8.98
C ILE A 91 15.31 -27.59 -8.65
N ALA A 92 14.05 -27.28 -8.96
CA ALA A 92 13.45 -26.07 -8.44
C ALA A 92 13.20 -26.21 -6.94
N PRO A 93 13.44 -25.17 -6.12
CA PRO A 93 12.97 -25.13 -4.74
C PRO A 93 11.48 -25.51 -4.67
N PRO A 94 11.08 -26.46 -3.81
CA PRO A 94 9.68 -26.91 -3.75
C PRO A 94 8.69 -25.77 -3.53
N THR A 95 9.08 -24.76 -2.74
CA THR A 95 8.31 -23.54 -2.46
C THR A 95 8.07 -22.65 -3.68
N MET A 96 8.71 -22.92 -4.83
CA MET A 96 8.41 -22.27 -6.09
C MET A 96 7.20 -22.88 -6.82
N LEU A 97 6.53 -23.90 -6.26
CA LEU A 97 5.42 -24.60 -6.91
C LEU A 97 4.37 -23.63 -7.51
N GLN A 98 3.96 -22.61 -6.74
CA GLN A 98 3.02 -21.59 -7.21
C GLN A 98 3.64 -20.59 -8.20
N ALA A 99 4.95 -20.31 -8.10
CA ALA A 99 5.61 -19.32 -8.95
C ALA A 99 5.48 -19.66 -10.45
N TRP A 100 5.48 -20.95 -10.79
CA TRP A 100 5.32 -21.43 -12.17
C TRP A 100 3.90 -21.29 -12.72
N THR A 101 2.90 -21.12 -11.85
CA THR A 101 1.48 -20.96 -12.23
C THR A 101 1.01 -19.51 -12.14
N MET A 102 1.89 -18.58 -11.72
CA MET A 102 1.52 -17.17 -11.57
C MET A 102 1.33 -16.49 -12.93
N SER A 103 0.32 -15.64 -13.01
CA SER A 103 0.05 -14.79 -14.16
C SER A 103 1.10 -13.71 -14.42
N GLY A 104 1.90 -13.31 -13.44
CA GLY A 104 2.78 -12.16 -13.57
C GLY A 104 2.04 -10.86 -13.96
N LEU A 105 2.78 -9.88 -14.47
CA LEU A 105 2.25 -8.53 -14.74
C LEU A 105 1.23 -8.47 -15.90
N SER A 106 1.33 -9.38 -16.86
CA SER A 106 0.41 -9.43 -18.01
C SER A 106 -0.94 -10.08 -17.68
N GLY A 107 -1.15 -10.54 -16.43
CA GLY A 107 -2.38 -11.20 -16.04
C GLY A 107 -2.52 -12.61 -16.63
N HIS A 108 -3.60 -13.29 -16.27
CA HIS A 108 -3.97 -14.57 -16.88
C HIS A 108 -4.55 -14.29 -18.27
N THR A 109 -4.08 -15.01 -19.29
CA THR A 109 -4.77 -15.04 -20.58
C THR A 109 -6.16 -15.64 -20.38
N ARG A 110 -7.18 -14.93 -20.87
CA ARG A 110 -8.62 -15.21 -20.68
C ARG A 110 -8.96 -16.70 -20.61
N GLY A 111 -9.53 -17.08 -19.47
CA GLY A 111 -10.55 -18.11 -19.41
C GLY A 111 -10.84 -18.60 -17.99
N THR A 112 -12.06 -19.12 -17.89
CA THR A 112 -12.81 -19.63 -16.73
C THR A 112 -13.26 -18.59 -15.71
N HIS A 113 -14.57 -18.39 -15.78
CA HIS A 113 -15.35 -17.31 -15.24
C HIS A 113 -15.72 -17.51 -13.78
N ALA A 114 -15.86 -18.74 -13.29
CA ALA A 114 -16.46 -19.02 -11.99
C ALA A 114 -15.72 -18.36 -10.80
N TYR A 115 -14.39 -18.34 -10.83
CA TYR A 115 -13.62 -17.71 -9.76
C TYR A 115 -13.68 -16.18 -9.84
N ASP A 116 -13.50 -15.62 -11.05
CA ASP A 116 -13.58 -14.18 -11.27
C ASP A 116 -15.01 -13.65 -11.02
N GLU A 117 -16.05 -14.42 -11.38
CA GLU A 117 -17.47 -14.14 -11.12
C GLU A 117 -17.78 -14.21 -9.63
N LEU A 118 -17.27 -15.22 -8.91
CA LEU A 118 -17.40 -15.31 -7.45
C LEU A 118 -16.76 -14.09 -6.78
N LEU A 119 -15.55 -13.71 -7.19
CA LEU A 119 -14.87 -12.54 -6.64
C LEU A 119 -15.59 -11.25 -7.01
N GLY A 120 -16.08 -11.11 -8.24
CA GLY A 120 -16.88 -9.98 -8.70
C GLY A 120 -18.19 -9.84 -7.94
N LEU A 121 -18.88 -10.95 -7.66
CA LEU A 121 -20.10 -10.96 -6.84
C LEU A 121 -19.82 -10.47 -5.42
N LEU A 122 -18.70 -10.89 -4.83
CA LEU A 122 -18.25 -10.42 -3.52
C LEU A 122 -17.88 -8.94 -3.55
N ASP A 123 -17.23 -8.47 -4.61
CA ASP A 123 -16.90 -7.06 -4.82
C ASP A 123 -18.14 -6.17 -4.93
N GLU A 124 -19.11 -6.57 -5.75
CA GLU A 124 -20.39 -5.87 -5.94
C GLU A 124 -21.20 -5.81 -4.64
N ALA A 125 -21.08 -6.83 -3.79
CA ALA A 125 -21.69 -6.87 -2.46
C ALA A 125 -20.91 -6.09 -1.38
N GLY A 126 -19.83 -5.39 -1.74
CA GLY A 126 -19.06 -4.51 -0.85
C GLY A 126 -17.89 -5.19 -0.11
N TYR A 127 -17.59 -6.46 -0.40
CA TYR A 127 -16.47 -7.21 0.18
C TYR A 127 -15.20 -7.05 -0.67
N SER A 128 -14.78 -5.81 -0.88
CA SER A 128 -13.77 -5.49 -1.89
C SER A 128 -12.34 -5.81 -1.51
N ALA A 129 -12.00 -5.81 -0.22
CA ALA A 129 -10.66 -6.12 0.24
C ALA A 129 -10.40 -7.63 0.24
N VAL A 130 -9.16 -8.01 -0.04
CA VAL A 130 -8.71 -9.41 -0.06
C VAL A 130 -7.43 -9.57 0.75
N VAL A 131 -7.35 -10.66 1.51
CA VAL A 131 -6.12 -11.07 2.21
C VAL A 131 -5.98 -12.58 2.14
N ALA A 132 -4.75 -13.07 1.92
CA ALA A 132 -4.46 -14.50 2.05
C ALA A 132 -4.36 -14.87 3.53
N THR A 133 -5.04 -15.93 3.94
CA THR A 133 -5.05 -16.37 5.35
C THR A 133 -4.31 -17.69 5.56
N ASP A 134 -4.42 -18.62 4.60
CA ASP A 134 -3.82 -19.95 4.73
C ASP A 134 -3.28 -20.42 3.38
N CYS A 135 -2.14 -21.11 3.42
CA CYS A 135 -1.47 -21.70 2.27
C CYS A 135 -0.90 -23.05 2.69
N GLU A 136 -1.40 -24.12 2.09
CA GLU A 136 -0.92 -25.48 2.27
C GLU A 136 -0.42 -26.02 0.93
N GLN A 137 0.81 -26.53 0.91
CA GLN A 137 1.43 -27.10 -0.29
C GLN A 137 1.94 -28.51 0.01
N GLU A 138 1.60 -29.45 -0.87
CA GLU A 138 2.18 -30.79 -0.86
C GLU A 138 3.06 -30.98 -2.08
N TYR A 139 4.29 -31.44 -1.86
CA TYR A 139 5.28 -31.63 -2.92
C TYR A 139 5.48 -33.13 -3.13
N LEU A 140 4.99 -33.65 -4.26
CA LEU A 140 5.02 -35.08 -4.56
C LEU A 140 6.22 -35.46 -5.40
N ARG A 141 6.70 -34.54 -6.26
CA ARG A 141 7.91 -34.72 -7.04
C ARG A 141 8.71 -33.42 -7.14
N PRO A 142 10.06 -33.48 -7.17
CA PRO A 142 10.87 -32.31 -7.47
C PRO A 142 10.73 -31.92 -8.94
N LEU A 143 10.48 -30.63 -9.19
CA LEU A 143 10.45 -30.03 -10.52
C LEU A 143 11.87 -29.77 -11.03
N ARG A 144 12.10 -29.90 -12.33
CA ARG A 144 13.41 -29.72 -12.98
C ARG A 144 13.36 -28.76 -14.15
N PRO A 145 14.45 -28.04 -14.45
CA PRO A 145 14.55 -27.24 -15.67
C PRO A 145 14.12 -28.02 -16.91
N GLY A 146 13.22 -27.45 -17.70
CA GLY A 146 12.60 -28.08 -18.87
C GLY A 146 11.23 -28.71 -18.62
N ASP A 147 10.81 -28.91 -17.36
CA ASP A 147 9.46 -29.37 -17.05
C ASP A 147 8.41 -28.35 -17.51
N GLU A 148 7.49 -28.80 -18.36
CA GLU A 148 6.31 -28.03 -18.75
C GLU A 148 5.19 -28.21 -17.73
N ILE A 149 4.78 -27.11 -17.11
CA ILE A 149 3.81 -27.11 -16.02
C ILE A 149 2.40 -26.94 -16.58
N THR A 150 1.50 -27.82 -16.16
CA THR A 150 0.06 -27.67 -16.35
C THR A 150 -0.63 -27.65 -15.00
N TYR A 151 -1.75 -26.95 -14.89
CA TYR A 151 -2.49 -26.90 -13.64
C TYR A 151 -4.00 -26.77 -13.86
N ASP A 152 -4.73 -27.33 -12.90
CA ASP A 152 -6.17 -27.18 -12.75
C ASP A 152 -6.46 -26.68 -11.34
N SER A 153 -7.50 -25.86 -11.18
CA SER A 153 -7.95 -25.47 -9.87
C SER A 153 -9.46 -25.55 -9.72
N VAL A 154 -9.90 -25.83 -8.50
CA VAL A 154 -11.30 -25.92 -8.11
C VAL A 154 -11.56 -24.97 -6.94
N ILE A 155 -12.74 -24.36 -6.93
CA ILE A 155 -13.26 -23.66 -5.75
C ILE A 155 -13.73 -24.75 -4.79
N GLU A 156 -12.91 -25.04 -3.79
CA GLU A 156 -13.15 -26.16 -2.90
C GLU A 156 -14.24 -25.83 -1.87
N SER A 157 -14.22 -24.61 -1.33
CA SER A 157 -15.25 -24.14 -0.43
C SER A 157 -15.36 -22.63 -0.39
N VAL A 158 -16.57 -22.16 -0.07
CA VAL A 158 -16.90 -20.79 0.31
C VAL A 158 -17.55 -20.87 1.69
N SER A 159 -16.97 -20.21 2.69
CA SER A 159 -17.53 -20.22 4.05
C SER A 159 -18.84 -19.44 4.10
N GLU A 160 -19.61 -19.61 5.17
CA GLU A 160 -20.61 -18.63 5.59
C GLU A 160 -19.95 -17.28 5.92
N ARG A 161 -20.75 -16.24 6.14
CA ARG A 161 -20.26 -14.94 6.60
C ARG A 161 -19.55 -15.05 7.94
N LYS A 162 -18.30 -14.57 8.01
CA LYS A 162 -17.52 -14.51 9.25
C LYS A 162 -17.04 -13.09 9.53
N THR A 163 -17.09 -12.70 10.81
CA THR A 163 -16.55 -11.42 11.29
C THR A 163 -15.14 -11.65 11.85
N THR A 164 -14.16 -10.95 11.29
CA THR A 164 -12.76 -11.01 11.72
C THR A 164 -12.29 -9.65 12.25
N LYS A 165 -11.03 -9.56 12.71
CA LYS A 165 -10.43 -8.27 13.10
C LYS A 165 -10.31 -7.29 11.93
N LEU A 166 -10.16 -7.78 10.70
CA LEU A 166 -10.00 -6.96 9.49
C LEU A 166 -11.35 -6.46 8.96
N GLY A 167 -12.42 -7.21 9.23
CA GLY A 167 -13.78 -6.90 8.80
C GLY A 167 -14.63 -8.14 8.66
N THR A 168 -15.86 -7.94 8.20
CA THR A 168 -16.82 -9.01 7.92
C THR A 168 -16.69 -9.44 6.47
N GLY A 169 -16.69 -10.75 6.23
CA GLY A 169 -16.45 -11.28 4.90
C GLY A 169 -16.63 -12.79 4.78
N TYR A 170 -16.16 -13.32 3.66
CA TYR A 170 -16.27 -14.72 3.27
C TYR A 170 -14.89 -15.29 2.98
N PHE A 171 -14.64 -16.50 3.46
CA PHE A 171 -13.44 -17.24 3.09
C PHE A 171 -13.69 -18.03 1.82
N VAL A 172 -12.77 -17.92 0.87
CA VAL A 172 -12.80 -18.71 -0.37
C VAL A 172 -11.55 -19.58 -0.37
N THR A 173 -11.76 -20.90 -0.39
CA THR A 173 -10.68 -21.88 -0.46
C THR A 173 -10.62 -22.45 -1.86
N THR A 174 -9.44 -22.38 -2.47
CA THR A 174 -9.15 -22.98 -3.77
C THR A 174 -8.14 -24.10 -3.60
N ARG A 175 -8.30 -25.16 -4.38
CA ARG A 175 -7.33 -26.24 -4.46
C ARG A 175 -6.83 -26.35 -5.89
N MET A 176 -5.52 -26.30 -6.06
CA MET A 176 -4.85 -26.41 -7.34
C MET A 176 -3.99 -27.68 -7.38
N ASP A 177 -4.12 -28.41 -8.49
CA ASP A 177 -3.28 -29.56 -8.81
C ASP A 177 -2.30 -29.14 -9.89
N VAL A 178 -1.00 -29.26 -9.61
CA VAL A 178 0.09 -28.91 -10.54
C VAL A 178 0.70 -30.19 -11.10
N ARG A 179 0.79 -30.29 -12.43
CA ARG A 179 1.21 -31.49 -13.15
C ARG A 179 2.34 -31.19 -14.14
N VAL A 180 3.15 -32.21 -14.41
CA VAL A 180 4.09 -32.25 -15.53
C VAL A 180 3.71 -33.43 -16.41
N GLY A 181 3.25 -33.16 -17.63
CA GLY A 181 2.57 -34.16 -18.43
C GLY A 181 1.36 -34.73 -17.68
N THR A 182 1.35 -36.03 -17.43
CA THR A 182 0.29 -36.72 -16.66
C THR A 182 0.57 -36.82 -15.16
N ASP A 183 1.80 -36.53 -14.73
CA ASP A 183 2.24 -36.79 -13.37
C ASP A 183 1.91 -35.61 -12.44
N LEU A 184 1.29 -35.91 -11.29
CA LEU A 184 1.03 -34.91 -10.26
C LEU A 184 2.35 -34.52 -9.57
N ALA A 185 2.75 -33.26 -9.72
CA ALA A 185 3.97 -32.74 -9.14
C ALA A 185 3.75 -32.16 -7.74
N GLY A 186 2.60 -31.55 -7.50
CA GLY A 186 2.21 -31.06 -6.19
C GLY A 186 0.78 -30.54 -6.15
N THR A 187 0.30 -30.29 -4.93
CA THR A 187 -1.00 -29.68 -4.67
C THR A 187 -0.80 -28.38 -3.91
N HIS A 188 -1.70 -27.42 -4.13
CA HIS A 188 -1.70 -26.13 -3.46
C HIS A 188 -3.12 -25.77 -3.05
N ARG A 189 -3.38 -25.79 -1.75
CA ARG A 189 -4.65 -25.35 -1.16
C ARG A 189 -4.44 -23.95 -0.59
N PHE A 190 -5.17 -23.00 -1.14
CA PHE A 190 -5.00 -21.58 -0.83
C PHE A 190 -6.32 -20.98 -0.38
N ARG A 191 -6.30 -20.31 0.77
CA ARG A 191 -7.48 -19.68 1.36
C ARG A 191 -7.28 -18.18 1.45
N ILE A 192 -8.26 -17.46 0.92
CA ILE A 192 -8.35 -16.01 1.03
C ILE A 192 -9.58 -15.62 1.85
N LEU A 193 -9.53 -14.43 2.45
CA LEU A 193 -10.67 -13.72 3.00
C LEU A 193 -10.99 -12.54 2.10
N LYS A 194 -12.19 -12.54 1.49
CA LYS A 194 -12.78 -11.35 0.87
C LYS A 194 -13.66 -10.66 1.91
N TYR A 195 -13.37 -9.42 2.25
CA TYR A 195 -14.01 -8.74 3.36
C TYR A 195 -14.34 -7.28 3.05
N ALA A 196 -15.40 -6.80 3.69
CA ALA A 196 -15.70 -5.39 3.78
C ALA A 196 -14.76 -4.84 4.86
N PRO A 197 -13.82 -3.94 4.51
CA PRO A 197 -12.96 -3.33 5.51
C PRO A 197 -13.84 -2.75 6.59
N ARG A 198 -13.54 -3.05 7.86
CA ARG A 198 -14.23 -2.35 8.94
C ARG A 198 -13.95 -0.86 8.71
N ARG A 199 -14.98 -0.11 8.31
CA ARG A 199 -14.94 1.34 8.34
C ARG A 199 -14.74 1.64 9.80
N GLN A 200 -13.49 1.89 10.21
CA GLN A 200 -13.29 2.65 11.42
C GLN A 200 -14.15 3.90 11.20
N PRO A 201 -15.09 4.20 12.11
CA PRO A 201 -15.67 5.53 12.09
C PRO A 201 -14.47 6.45 12.09
N GLY A 202 -14.22 7.11 10.95
CA GLY A 202 -13.38 8.30 10.98
C GLY A 202 -13.98 9.15 12.09
N PRO A 203 -13.17 9.69 13.02
CA PRO A 203 -13.71 10.40 14.17
C PRO A 203 -14.81 11.32 13.68
N GLY A 204 -16.02 11.09 14.20
CA GLY A 204 -17.14 11.98 13.97
C GLY A 204 -16.62 13.39 14.23
N ARG A 205 -16.74 14.25 13.23
CA ARG A 205 -16.28 15.64 13.17
C ARG A 205 -16.01 16.26 14.55
N SER A 206 -14.75 16.22 15.02
CA SER A 206 -14.03 17.37 15.61
C SER A 206 -12.58 17.12 16.07
N ASP A 207 -11.96 15.94 16.00
CA ASP A 207 -10.54 15.80 16.40
C ASP A 207 -9.73 14.96 15.41
N LYS A 208 -9.00 15.63 14.50
CA LYS A 208 -7.94 14.97 13.74
C LYS A 208 -6.88 14.51 14.76
N PRO A 209 -6.35 13.28 14.67
CA PRO A 209 -5.26 12.87 15.54
C PRO A 209 -4.08 13.83 15.36
N PRO A 210 -3.35 14.14 16.45
CA PRO A 210 -2.31 15.15 16.44
C PRO A 210 -1.19 14.78 15.47
N ARG A 211 -0.49 15.80 14.95
CA ARG A 211 0.69 15.59 14.10
C ARG A 211 1.74 14.76 14.85
N PRO A 212 2.42 13.79 14.19
CA PRO A 212 3.50 13.03 14.82
C PRO A 212 4.56 13.96 15.39
N ARG A 213 4.95 13.71 16.65
CA ARG A 213 6.00 14.51 17.30
C ARG A 213 7.38 14.08 16.78
N PRO A 214 8.27 15.03 16.48
CA PRO A 214 9.64 14.71 16.12
C PRO A 214 10.38 13.96 17.22
N VAL A 215 11.28 13.06 16.83
CA VAL A 215 12.23 12.44 17.76
C VAL A 215 13.37 13.43 18.01
N VAL A 216 13.38 14.01 19.22
CA VAL A 216 14.40 14.96 19.65
C VAL A 216 15.50 14.22 20.43
N ASN A 217 16.75 14.44 20.06
CA ASN A 217 17.94 13.89 20.73
C ASN A 217 18.97 15.01 20.98
N ARG A 218 20.12 14.66 21.57
CA ARG A 218 21.19 15.61 21.88
C ARG A 218 21.70 16.38 20.66
N ASP A 219 21.71 15.76 19.49
CA ASP A 219 22.35 16.32 18.29
C ASP A 219 21.41 17.22 17.48
N ASN A 220 20.09 17.10 17.65
CA ASN A 220 19.10 17.89 16.93
C ASN A 220 18.24 18.81 17.82
N VAL A 221 18.47 18.83 19.14
CA VAL A 221 17.69 19.67 20.07
C VAL A 221 17.74 21.15 19.71
N GLY A 222 18.92 21.67 19.32
CA GLY A 222 19.07 23.08 18.93
C GLY A 222 18.30 23.45 17.67
N PHE A 223 18.14 22.53 16.72
CA PHE A 223 17.28 22.73 15.56
C PHE A 223 15.81 22.89 15.99
N TRP A 224 15.31 22.00 16.84
CA TRP A 224 13.92 22.03 17.30
C TRP A 224 13.62 23.19 18.25
N GLU A 225 14.61 23.64 19.03
CA GLU A 225 14.50 24.88 19.81
C GLU A 225 14.37 26.11 18.90
N GLY A 226 15.19 26.20 17.84
CA GLY A 226 15.06 27.23 16.82
C GLY A 226 13.65 27.21 16.19
N VAL A 227 13.19 26.04 15.74
CA VAL A 227 11.85 25.88 15.16
C VAL A 227 10.75 26.34 16.13
N ARG A 228 10.84 25.98 17.42
CA ARG A 228 9.89 26.43 18.46
C ARG A 228 9.91 27.95 18.65
N SER A 229 11.09 28.56 18.54
CA SER A 229 11.28 30.01 18.54
C SER A 229 10.97 30.70 17.21
N ARG A 230 10.47 29.96 16.20
CA ARG A 230 10.19 30.45 14.84
C ARG A 230 11.42 31.02 14.13
N THR A 231 12.56 30.38 14.35
CA THR A 231 13.85 30.68 13.70
C THR A 231 14.44 29.41 13.11
N LEU A 232 14.69 29.38 11.80
CA LEU A 232 15.28 28.20 11.17
C LEU A 232 16.81 28.27 11.24
N LEU A 233 17.40 27.44 12.10
CA LEU A 233 18.84 27.40 12.32
C LEU A 233 19.50 26.30 11.48
N ILE A 234 20.51 26.69 10.71
CA ILE A 234 21.39 25.79 9.96
C ILE A 234 22.69 25.62 10.74
N GLN A 235 23.12 24.38 10.92
CA GLN A 235 24.35 24.07 11.64
C GLN A 235 25.57 24.42 10.77
N ARG A 236 26.55 25.14 11.33
CA ARG A 236 27.77 25.54 10.65
C ARG A 236 29.01 25.04 11.39
N CYS A 237 29.97 24.48 10.68
CA CYS A 237 31.24 24.07 11.30
C CYS A 237 32.12 25.30 11.59
N THR A 238 32.62 25.45 12.82
CA THR A 238 33.52 26.55 13.18
C THR A 238 34.93 26.38 12.61
N GLY A 239 35.32 25.17 12.24
CA GLY A 239 36.64 24.88 11.66
C GLY A 239 36.75 25.16 10.16
N CYS A 240 35.71 24.88 9.37
CA CYS A 240 35.74 25.03 7.91
C CYS A 240 34.60 25.86 7.32
N GLY A 241 33.64 26.32 8.13
CA GLY A 241 32.51 27.11 7.67
C GLY A 241 31.41 26.34 6.93
N THR A 242 31.55 25.03 6.72
CA THR A 242 30.56 24.21 6.02
C THR A 242 29.21 24.22 6.75
N LEU A 243 28.17 24.62 6.02
CA LEU A 243 26.77 24.53 6.44
C LEU A 243 26.26 23.11 6.23
N ARG A 244 25.40 22.62 7.13
CA ARG A 244 24.83 21.28 7.03
C ARG A 244 23.42 21.18 7.60
N HIS A 245 22.63 20.38 6.90
CA HIS A 245 21.32 19.88 7.32
C HIS A 245 21.13 18.49 6.68
N PRO A 246 20.68 17.45 7.42
CA PRO A 246 20.33 17.43 8.84
C PRO A 246 21.50 17.73 9.79
N TRP A 247 21.19 18.06 11.04
CA TRP A 247 22.22 18.30 12.07
C TRP A 247 22.98 17.01 12.39
N LEU A 248 24.29 17.13 12.54
CA LEU A 248 25.21 16.01 12.81
C LEU A 248 26.20 16.39 13.92
N PRO A 249 26.66 15.42 14.74
CA PRO A 249 27.60 15.66 15.84
C PRO A 249 29.02 16.02 15.37
N GLY A 250 29.34 15.83 14.08
CA GLY A 250 30.64 16.16 13.50
C GLY A 250 30.52 16.63 12.05
N CYS A 251 31.53 17.36 11.58
CA CYS A 251 31.59 17.86 10.22
C CYS A 251 32.01 16.76 9.23
N ASN A 252 31.21 16.53 8.20
CA ASN A 252 31.50 15.58 7.12
C ASN A 252 32.59 16.06 6.14
N ALA A 253 32.97 17.35 6.19
CA ALA A 253 34.00 17.91 5.32
C ALA A 253 35.40 17.85 5.96
N CYS A 254 35.56 18.32 7.20
CA CYS A 254 36.87 18.40 7.86
C CYS A 254 37.04 17.51 9.11
N GLY A 255 35.99 16.83 9.56
CA GLY A 255 36.01 16.00 10.77
C GLY A 255 35.96 16.78 12.10
N GLY A 256 35.85 18.10 12.06
CA GLY A 256 35.72 18.94 13.26
C GLY A 256 34.45 18.63 14.07
N LEU A 257 34.56 18.72 15.40
CA LEU A 257 33.46 18.45 16.34
C LEU A 257 32.71 19.72 16.78
N ASP A 258 33.34 20.88 16.62
CA ASP A 258 32.78 22.17 17.03
C ASP A 258 31.92 22.80 15.92
N TRP A 259 30.84 23.44 16.35
CA TRP A 259 29.88 24.08 15.45
C TRP A 259 29.14 25.22 16.13
N ASP A 260 28.70 26.17 15.32
CA ASP A 260 27.73 27.20 15.66
C ASP A 260 26.54 27.12 14.70
N THR A 261 25.68 28.14 14.69
CA THR A 261 24.49 28.19 13.84
C THR A 261 24.45 29.48 13.03
N VAL A 262 23.80 29.40 11.87
CA VAL A 262 23.37 30.56 11.09
C VAL A 262 21.85 30.50 10.93
N GLU A 263 21.20 31.66 10.96
CA GLU A 263 19.78 31.76 10.65
C GLU A 263 19.59 31.70 9.13
N ALA A 264 18.68 30.84 8.68
CA ALA A 264 18.32 30.74 7.27
C ALA A 264 17.44 31.93 6.86
N GLY A 265 17.66 32.47 5.66
CA GLY A 265 16.81 33.50 5.07
C GLY A 265 15.38 33.01 4.75
N GLY A 266 15.20 31.69 4.67
CA GLY A 266 13.89 31.04 4.50
C GLY A 266 13.41 30.98 3.05
N GLU A 267 14.16 31.49 2.08
CA GLU A 267 13.87 31.33 0.66
C GLU A 267 14.44 30.00 0.13
N GLY A 268 13.68 29.32 -0.71
CA GLY A 268 14.14 28.08 -1.34
C GLY A 268 13.36 27.74 -2.61
N THR A 269 13.77 26.64 -3.24
CA THR A 269 13.09 26.08 -4.41
C THR A 269 12.82 24.60 -4.22
N VAL A 270 11.72 24.10 -4.78
CA VAL A 270 11.41 22.66 -4.77
C VAL A 270 12.45 21.93 -5.63
N TYR A 271 13.40 21.25 -4.99
CA TYR A 271 14.39 20.42 -5.69
C TYR A 271 13.78 19.10 -6.18
N SER A 272 12.94 18.48 -5.34
CA SER A 272 12.16 17.27 -5.66
C SER A 272 10.94 17.19 -4.75
N TYR A 273 9.92 16.40 -5.10
CA TYR A 273 8.73 16.23 -4.28
C TYR A 273 8.07 14.87 -4.50
N VAL A 274 7.25 14.47 -3.53
CA VAL A 274 6.32 13.34 -3.64
C VAL A 274 4.91 13.78 -3.24
N VAL A 275 3.90 13.18 -3.85
CA VAL A 275 2.49 13.37 -3.48
C VAL A 275 1.98 12.10 -2.82
N MET A 276 1.52 12.22 -1.58
CA MET A 276 1.01 11.08 -0.82
C MET A 276 -0.49 10.90 -1.09
N HIS A 277 -0.87 9.86 -1.84
CA HIS A 277 -2.27 9.53 -2.13
C HIS A 277 -2.82 8.46 -1.19
N HIS A 278 -2.13 7.32 -1.08
CA HIS A 278 -2.55 6.17 -0.26
C HIS A 278 -1.35 5.38 0.30
N PRO A 279 -1.50 4.75 1.49
CA PRO A 279 -2.67 4.80 2.37
C PRO A 279 -2.81 6.17 3.07
N PRO A 280 -4.03 6.57 3.47
CA PRO A 280 -4.23 7.82 4.20
C PRO A 280 -3.51 7.74 5.55
N PHE A 281 -2.73 8.77 5.89
CA PHE A 281 -2.14 8.88 7.21
C PHE A 281 -3.03 9.77 8.09
N PRO A 282 -3.55 9.29 9.24
CA PRO A 282 -4.61 9.99 9.98
C PRO A 282 -4.33 11.46 10.35
N ALA A 283 -3.06 11.84 10.49
CA ALA A 283 -2.66 13.20 10.87
C ALA A 283 -2.58 14.20 9.69
N PHE A 284 -2.81 13.76 8.46
CA PHE A 284 -2.77 14.58 7.25
C PHE A 284 -4.02 14.35 6.40
N ASP A 285 -4.42 15.36 5.63
CA ASP A 285 -5.49 15.22 4.64
C ASP A 285 -4.86 14.88 3.28
N PRO A 286 -4.97 13.63 2.80
CA PRO A 286 -4.48 13.28 1.47
C PRO A 286 -5.43 13.81 0.38
N PRO A 287 -4.92 14.11 -0.82
CA PRO A 287 -3.50 14.11 -1.20
C PRO A 287 -2.75 15.37 -0.74
N TYR A 288 -1.50 15.19 -0.28
CA TYR A 288 -0.62 16.30 0.12
C TYR A 288 0.79 16.12 -0.45
N ALA A 289 1.48 17.24 -0.70
CA ALA A 289 2.84 17.26 -1.21
C ALA A 289 3.88 17.36 -0.08
N VAL A 290 4.96 16.61 -0.20
CA VAL A 290 6.17 16.72 0.63
C VAL A 290 7.32 17.03 -0.30
N GLY A 291 7.94 18.20 -0.10
CA GLY A 291 9.06 18.69 -0.89
C GLY A 291 10.40 18.46 -0.20
N LEU A 292 11.40 18.12 -1.00
CA LEU A 292 12.81 18.36 -0.70
C LEU A 292 13.15 19.75 -1.25
N ILE A 293 13.35 20.72 -0.36
CA ILE A 293 13.58 22.12 -0.70
C ILE A 293 15.08 22.41 -0.65
N GLU A 294 15.61 23.03 -1.69
CA GLU A 294 16.96 23.58 -1.70
C GLU A 294 16.88 25.06 -1.29
N LEU A 295 17.50 25.37 -0.15
CA LEU A 295 17.56 26.73 0.38
C LEU A 295 18.62 27.56 -0.32
N ALA A 296 18.49 28.89 -0.26
CA ALA A 296 19.48 29.83 -0.80
C ALA A 296 20.90 29.59 -0.25
N GLU A 297 21.02 29.09 0.99
CA GLU A 297 22.29 28.73 1.63
C GLU A 297 22.91 27.43 1.09
N GLY A 298 22.20 26.69 0.22
CA GLY A 298 22.68 25.47 -0.44
C GLY A 298 22.44 24.17 0.32
N VAL A 299 21.84 24.22 1.52
CA VAL A 299 21.39 23.01 2.23
C VAL A 299 20.00 22.60 1.77
N ARG A 300 19.66 21.32 1.94
CA ARG A 300 18.34 20.79 1.58
C ARG A 300 17.55 20.36 2.79
N MET A 301 16.25 20.65 2.78
CA MET A 301 15.33 20.37 3.88
C MET A 301 14.03 19.75 3.39
N ILE A 302 13.54 18.75 4.11
CA ILE A 302 12.27 18.10 3.81
C ILE A 302 11.16 18.83 4.58
N GLY A 303 10.05 19.13 3.93
CA GLY A 303 8.87 19.67 4.59
C GLY A 303 7.63 19.63 3.69
N ASN A 304 6.47 19.92 4.26
CA ASN A 304 5.23 20.04 3.46
C ASN A 304 5.29 21.29 2.58
N VAL A 305 4.86 21.14 1.32
CA VAL A 305 4.60 22.29 0.44
C VAL A 305 3.13 22.66 0.59
N VAL A 306 2.87 23.92 0.94
CA VAL A 306 1.53 24.45 1.27
C VAL A 306 1.25 25.71 0.45
N GLY A 307 0.00 26.19 0.48
CA GLY A 307 -0.44 27.37 -0.27
C GLY A 307 -0.72 27.11 -1.75
N VAL A 308 -0.55 25.88 -2.23
CA VAL A 308 -0.82 25.48 -3.61
C VAL A 308 -1.41 24.06 -3.64
N PRO A 309 -2.34 23.75 -4.57
CA PRO A 309 -2.79 22.37 -4.79
C PRO A 309 -1.63 21.41 -5.08
N TYR A 310 -1.72 20.17 -4.59
CA TYR A 310 -0.65 19.17 -4.70
C TYR A 310 -0.23 18.87 -6.16
N ASP A 311 -1.16 19.00 -7.10
CA ASP A 311 -0.99 18.74 -8.54
C ASP A 311 -0.34 19.91 -9.28
N LYS A 312 -0.14 21.04 -8.60
CA LYS A 312 0.57 22.22 -9.10
C LYS A 312 1.98 22.36 -8.52
N VAL A 313 2.35 21.52 -7.56
CA VAL A 313 3.73 21.43 -7.09
C VAL A 313 4.59 20.87 -8.22
N ARG A 314 5.71 21.54 -8.51
CA ARG A 314 6.66 21.18 -9.57
C ARG A 314 8.08 21.46 -9.12
N ILE A 315 9.04 20.75 -9.70
CA ILE A 315 10.47 21.04 -9.53
C ILE A 315 10.76 22.47 -9.99
N GLY A 316 11.55 23.20 -9.20
CA GLY A 316 11.90 24.61 -9.42
C GLY A 316 10.87 25.61 -8.91
N LEU A 317 9.71 25.18 -8.37
CA LEU A 317 8.74 26.09 -7.78
C LEU A 317 9.38 26.88 -6.61
N PRO A 318 9.36 28.22 -6.63
CA PRO A 318 9.85 29.01 -5.50
C PRO A 318 8.94 28.85 -4.28
N VAL A 319 9.56 28.71 -3.12
CA VAL A 319 8.88 28.54 -1.84
C VAL A 319 9.53 29.41 -0.77
N ARG A 320 8.76 29.74 0.27
CA ARG A 320 9.24 30.45 1.45
C ARG A 320 8.91 29.66 2.71
N LEU A 321 9.82 29.68 3.66
CA LEU A 321 9.64 29.13 4.99
C LEU A 321 8.46 29.80 5.70
N GLU A 322 7.61 28.98 6.29
CA GLU A 322 6.56 29.37 7.21
C GLU A 322 6.56 28.41 8.41
N PHE A 323 6.14 28.89 9.58
CA PHE A 323 6.02 28.07 10.79
C PHE A 323 4.55 27.80 11.07
N GLN A 324 4.17 26.53 11.03
CA GLN A 324 2.80 26.10 11.25
C GLN A 324 2.63 25.53 12.66
N ASP A 325 1.70 26.10 13.43
CA ASP A 325 1.25 25.56 14.72
C ASP A 325 0.40 24.29 14.49
N CYS A 326 0.83 23.17 15.05
CA CYS A 326 0.34 21.81 14.78
C CYS A 326 -0.29 21.11 16.00
N GLY A 327 -0.80 21.89 16.97
CA GLY A 327 -1.40 21.39 18.21
C GLY A 327 -0.63 21.85 19.46
N GLU A 328 -0.89 21.22 20.61
CA GLU A 328 -0.36 21.55 21.94
C GLU A 328 1.19 21.60 21.96
N GLU A 329 1.73 22.78 21.61
CA GLU A 329 3.15 23.17 21.61
C GLU A 329 4.03 22.59 20.47
N LEU A 330 3.44 22.08 19.39
CA LEU A 330 4.21 21.62 18.23
C LEU A 330 4.21 22.68 17.12
N VAL A 331 5.38 23.21 16.80
CA VAL A 331 5.62 24.06 15.63
C VAL A 331 6.41 23.26 14.60
N LEU A 332 6.02 23.30 13.33
CA LEU A 332 6.74 22.67 12.23
C LEU A 332 7.08 23.69 11.15
N PRO A 333 8.30 23.65 10.56
CA PRO A 333 8.60 24.41 9.37
C PRO A 333 7.89 23.77 8.17
N VAL A 334 7.19 24.60 7.40
CA VAL A 334 6.53 24.25 6.14
C VAL A 334 6.97 25.24 5.05
N TRP A 335 6.65 24.91 3.80
CA TRP A 335 7.11 25.66 2.63
C TRP A 335 5.91 26.22 1.86
N LEU A 336 5.67 27.52 2.02
CA LEU A 336 4.62 28.23 1.33
C LEU A 336 5.05 28.52 -0.11
N ALA A 337 4.33 27.97 -1.08
CA ALA A 337 4.54 28.26 -2.50
C ALA A 337 4.42 29.77 -2.77
N GLN A 338 5.38 30.30 -3.52
CA GLN A 338 5.33 31.66 -4.05
C GLN A 338 4.83 31.54 -5.49
N GLU A 339 3.66 32.11 -5.81
CA GLU A 339 3.21 32.15 -7.19
C GLU A 339 4.11 33.10 -8.01
N ASP A 340 4.51 32.66 -9.22
CA ASP A 340 5.33 33.44 -10.12
C ASP A 340 4.63 34.77 -10.47
N ARG A 341 5.23 35.91 -10.10
CA ARG A 341 4.74 37.26 -10.46
C ARG A 341 4.53 37.44 -11.97
N GLU A 342 5.27 36.71 -12.81
CA GLU A 342 5.14 36.77 -14.28
C GLU A 342 3.80 36.19 -14.79
N ILE A 343 3.17 35.27 -14.05
CA ILE A 343 1.86 34.72 -14.44
C ILE A 343 0.73 35.73 -14.15
N GLN A 344 0.86 36.58 -13.11
CA GLN A 344 -0.12 37.62 -12.82
C GLN A 344 -0.23 38.67 -13.95
N GLU A 345 0.88 39.05 -14.58
CA GLU A 345 0.83 39.95 -15.74
C GLU A 345 0.20 39.25 -16.95
N THR A 346 0.59 38.02 -17.25
CA THR A 346 0.09 37.29 -18.42
C THR A 346 -1.41 36.97 -18.32
N GLN A 347 -1.89 36.61 -17.12
CA GLN A 347 -3.31 36.37 -16.85
C GLN A 347 -4.12 37.67 -16.92
N LYS A 348 -3.58 38.77 -16.39
CA LYS A 348 -4.19 40.10 -16.49
C LYS A 348 -4.34 40.57 -17.94
N TYR A 349 -3.37 40.28 -18.81
CA TYR A 349 -3.48 40.61 -20.25
C TYR A 349 -4.50 39.72 -20.98
N ARG A 350 -4.61 38.43 -20.64
CA ARG A 350 -5.67 37.54 -21.18
C ARG A 350 -7.08 37.95 -20.75
N ASP A 351 -7.26 38.30 -19.49
CA ASP A 351 -8.58 38.72 -18.98
C ASP A 351 -9.02 40.08 -19.56
N ILE A 352 -8.06 40.93 -19.99
CA ILE A 352 -8.35 42.16 -20.74
C ILE A 352 -8.80 41.83 -22.18
N GLU A 353 -8.16 40.89 -22.88
CA GLU A 353 -8.56 40.48 -24.24
C GLU A 353 -9.92 39.77 -24.28
N GLU A 354 -10.31 39.07 -23.21
CA GLU A 354 -11.60 38.36 -23.10
C GLU A 354 -12.76 39.24 -22.57
N THR A 355 -12.54 40.55 -22.36
CA THR A 355 -13.65 41.45 -22.01
C THR A 355 -14.67 41.56 -23.17
N PRO A 356 -15.98 41.65 -22.87
CA PRO A 356 -17.03 41.70 -23.91
C PRO A 356 -16.84 42.83 -24.93
N GLU A 357 -16.30 43.97 -24.49
CA GLU A 357 -15.98 45.11 -25.35
C GLU A 357 -14.85 44.78 -26.35
N ASN A 358 -13.82 44.05 -25.91
CA ASN A 358 -12.68 43.68 -26.77
C ASN A 358 -13.00 42.50 -27.70
N GLN A 359 -13.86 41.57 -27.28
CA GLN A 359 -14.40 40.53 -28.17
C GLN A 359 -15.23 41.13 -29.30
N GLN A 360 -16.03 42.17 -29.01
CA GLN A 360 -16.85 42.85 -30.01
C GLN A 360 -15.99 43.61 -31.04
N VAL A 361 -14.85 44.18 -30.63
CA VAL A 361 -13.89 44.81 -31.55
C VAL A 361 -13.21 43.78 -32.46
N GLN A 362 -12.85 42.61 -31.93
CA GLN A 362 -12.24 41.53 -32.72
C GLN A 362 -13.22 40.90 -33.72
N GLU A 363 -14.51 40.81 -33.38
CA GLU A 363 -15.56 40.34 -34.31
C GLU A 363 -15.82 41.33 -35.45
N ILE A 364 -15.86 42.64 -35.15
CA ILE A 364 -16.02 43.69 -36.17
C ILE A 364 -14.84 43.72 -37.14
N GLN A 365 -13.62 43.50 -36.64
CA GLN A 365 -12.41 43.44 -37.49
C GLN A 365 -12.36 42.18 -38.38
N ARG A 366 -12.95 41.05 -37.96
CA ARG A 366 -13.06 39.83 -38.78
C ARG A 366 -14.17 39.90 -39.83
N ALA A 367 -15.24 40.64 -39.57
CA ALA A 367 -16.36 40.80 -40.52
C ALA A 367 -16.07 41.80 -41.65
N GLY A 368 -14.99 42.58 -41.54
CA GLY A 368 -14.58 43.58 -42.53
C GLY A 368 -13.41 43.18 -43.43
N ALA A 369 -12.93 41.93 -43.37
CA ALA A 369 -11.80 41.41 -44.15
C ALA A 369 -12.23 40.51 -45.31
#